data_AF-A0A448D752-F1
#
_entry.id   AF-A0A448D752-F1
#
_cell.length_a   1.000
_cell.length_b   1.000
_cell.length_c   1.000
_cell.angle_alpha   90.00
_cell.angle_beta   90.00
_cell.angle_gamma   90.00
#
_symmetry.space_group_name_H-M   'P 1'
#
loop_
_entity.id
_entity.type
_entity.pdbx_description
1 polymer ?
#
loop_
_entity_poly.entity_id
_entity_poly.type
_entity_poly.pdbx_seq_one_letter_code
_entity_poly.pdbx_strand_id
1 'polypeptide(L)'
;MNQMLIRGSLLDTALVVSALSFGAQPEHSVSWYEYCKNLVIQLKQSLAEGDYAESEIEQISYAQCALLDEAALKFLKGADRDVWEMEPLQVHFFQTYNAGDVLCNRIEELSKSPSPNPRLAEAYLSIMNLGFRGRYVLDEAEADRWREQLAKFVPVELSVDKTSDGYFFFIDKKGTPIKNSIRVNPTWVFIGCTFFAVCVYLIFNYYLDNLAQSLQIKA
;
A
#
# COMPACT_ATOMS: atom_id res chain seq x y z
N MET A 1 26.61 -24.56 -4.49
CA MET A 1 26.35 -23.10 -4.48
C MET A 1 25.10 -22.87 -3.65
N ASN A 2 25.21 -22.18 -2.52
CA ASN A 2 24.03 -21.72 -1.80
C ASN A 2 23.33 -20.69 -2.69
N GLN A 3 22.12 -20.99 -3.17
CA GLN A 3 21.33 -20.00 -3.88
C GLN A 3 20.99 -18.87 -2.92
N MET A 4 21.26 -17.64 -3.32
CA MET A 4 20.84 -16.46 -2.58
C MET A 4 19.32 -16.34 -2.65
N LEU A 5 18.69 -16.34 -1.49
CA LEU A 5 17.25 -16.11 -1.35
C LEU A 5 16.94 -14.64 -1.58
N ILE A 6 15.98 -14.33 -2.44
CA ILE A 6 15.57 -12.95 -2.74
C ILE A 6 15.12 -12.23 -1.48
N ARG A 7 14.49 -12.96 -0.54
CA ARG A 7 14.09 -12.42 0.76
C ARG A 7 15.25 -11.81 1.55
N GLY A 8 16.45 -12.42 1.46
CA GLY A 8 17.65 -11.93 2.14
C GLY A 8 18.08 -10.58 1.58
N SER A 9 18.04 -10.45 0.25
CA SER A 9 18.33 -9.19 -0.44
C SER A 9 17.27 -8.11 -0.22
N LEU A 10 16.06 -8.47 0.24
CA LEU A 10 14.97 -7.55 0.56
C LEU A 10 14.89 -7.17 2.05
N LEU A 11 15.79 -7.69 2.91
CA LEU A 11 15.76 -7.41 4.35
C LEU A 11 15.85 -5.91 4.65
N ASP A 12 16.79 -5.21 4.03
CA ASP A 12 16.95 -3.76 4.25
C ASP A 12 15.75 -2.98 3.70
N THR A 13 15.11 -3.48 2.64
CA THR A 13 13.83 -2.92 2.13
C THR A 13 12.74 -3.08 3.19
N ALA A 14 12.65 -4.22 3.86
CA ALA A 14 11.70 -4.45 4.94
C ALA A 14 11.92 -3.48 6.11
N LEU A 15 13.18 -3.27 6.50
CA LEU A 15 13.55 -2.30 7.54
C LEU A 15 13.12 -0.89 7.18
N VAL A 16 13.35 -0.45 5.94
CA VAL A 16 12.91 0.87 5.46
C VAL A 16 11.40 1.00 5.47
N VAL A 17 10.67 0.05 4.89
CA VAL A 17 9.21 0.13 4.82
C VAL A 17 8.61 0.18 6.24
N SER A 18 9.17 -0.61 7.16
CA SER A 18 8.80 -0.57 8.58
C SER A 18 9.12 0.80 9.21
N ALA A 19 10.33 1.31 9.02
CA ALA A 19 10.76 2.60 9.56
C ALA A 19 9.90 3.77 9.04
N LEU A 20 9.62 3.81 7.73
CA LEU A 20 8.70 4.76 7.12
C LEU A 20 7.30 4.67 7.74
N SER A 21 6.79 3.45 7.97
CA SER A 21 5.46 3.24 8.55
C SER A 21 5.33 3.77 9.99
N PHE A 22 6.43 3.76 10.75
CA PHE A 22 6.50 4.32 12.10
C PHE A 22 6.81 5.83 12.12
N GLY A 23 7.00 6.47 10.96
CA GLY A 23 7.37 7.88 10.88
C GLY A 23 8.80 8.16 11.37
N ALA A 24 9.68 7.15 11.32
CA ALA A 24 11.08 7.33 11.65
C ALA A 24 11.75 8.33 10.69
N GLN A 25 12.75 9.02 11.20
CA GLN A 25 13.64 9.85 10.39
C GLN A 25 14.93 9.07 10.13
N PRO A 26 15.59 9.26 8.98
CA PRO A 26 16.82 8.54 8.69
C PRO A 26 17.91 8.97 9.66
N GLU A 27 18.64 7.99 10.21
CA GLU A 27 19.77 8.24 11.11
C GLU A 27 20.99 8.68 10.27
N HIS A 28 21.32 9.98 10.35
CA HIS A 28 22.49 10.66 9.76
C HIS A 28 22.59 10.84 8.22
N SER A 29 22.70 12.12 7.81
CA SER A 29 23.22 12.70 6.55
C SER A 29 22.55 12.39 5.20
N VAL A 30 21.83 11.27 5.05
CA VAL A 30 21.25 10.84 3.76
C VAL A 30 19.72 10.96 3.82
N SER A 31 19.10 11.50 2.76
CA SER A 31 17.63 11.56 2.66
C SER A 31 17.05 10.16 2.46
N TRP A 32 15.77 9.97 2.83
CA TRP A 32 15.05 8.72 2.53
C TRP A 32 15.14 8.34 1.05
N TYR A 33 15.09 9.34 0.17
CA TYR A 33 15.19 9.15 -1.27
C TYR A 33 16.52 8.52 -1.69
N GLU A 34 17.65 9.12 -1.30
CA GLU A 34 18.98 8.61 -1.64
C GLU A 34 19.25 7.24 -1.01
N TYR A 35 18.77 7.01 0.21
CA TYR A 35 18.88 5.70 0.85
C TYR A 35 18.13 4.62 0.05
N CYS A 36 16.87 4.87 -0.32
CA CYS A 36 16.07 3.91 -1.07
C CYS A 36 16.59 3.69 -2.49
N LYS A 37 17.11 4.73 -3.14
CA LYS A 37 17.80 4.62 -4.41
C LYS A 37 19.01 3.68 -4.33
N ASN A 38 19.81 3.80 -3.27
CA ASN A 38 20.93 2.90 -3.03
C ASN A 38 20.49 1.46 -2.77
N LEU A 39 19.36 1.23 -2.08
CA LEU A 39 18.79 -0.11 -1.93
C LEU A 39 18.43 -0.77 -3.26
N VAL A 40 17.91 -0.01 -4.22
CA VAL A 40 17.61 -0.54 -5.56
C VAL A 40 18.88 -0.91 -6.32
N ILE A 41 19.93 -0.09 -6.21
CA ILE A 41 21.23 -0.38 -6.81
C ILE A 41 21.85 -1.64 -6.18
N GLN A 42 21.83 -1.75 -4.86
CA GLN A 42 22.35 -2.89 -4.12
C GLN A 42 21.57 -4.18 -4.45
N LEU A 43 20.25 -4.11 -4.55
CA LEU A 43 19.44 -5.26 -4.97
C LEU A 43 19.84 -5.74 -6.37
N LYS A 44 19.99 -4.82 -7.34
CA LYS A 44 20.41 -5.16 -8.70
C LYS A 44 21.79 -5.84 -8.71
N GLN A 45 22.75 -5.33 -7.93
CA GLN A 45 24.09 -5.91 -7.80
C GLN A 45 24.05 -7.31 -7.17
N SER A 46 23.33 -7.45 -6.05
CA SER A 46 23.15 -8.72 -5.34
C SER A 46 22.51 -9.80 -6.22
N LEU A 47 21.51 -9.45 -7.03
CA LEU A 47 20.89 -10.40 -7.96
C LEU A 47 21.84 -10.75 -9.12
N ALA A 48 22.62 -9.80 -9.63
CA ALA A 48 23.62 -10.07 -10.66
C ALA A 48 24.70 -11.05 -10.16
N GLU A 49 25.16 -10.90 -8.92
CA GLU A 49 26.11 -11.81 -8.27
C GLU A 49 25.50 -13.21 -7.99
N GLY A 50 24.17 -13.28 -7.88
CA GLY A 50 23.41 -14.51 -7.65
C GLY A 50 23.02 -15.30 -8.91
N ASP A 51 23.59 -15.00 -10.07
CA ASP A 51 23.28 -15.62 -11.36
C ASP A 51 21.78 -15.50 -11.76
N TYR A 52 21.18 -14.35 -11.49
CA TYR A 52 19.84 -14.03 -12.00
C TYR A 52 19.93 -13.53 -13.45
N ALA A 53 18.94 -13.91 -14.27
CA ALA A 53 18.85 -13.39 -15.63
C ALA A 53 18.53 -11.90 -15.61
N GLU A 54 19.01 -11.14 -16.60
CA GLU A 54 18.78 -9.68 -16.69
C GLU A 54 17.28 -9.33 -16.59
N SER A 55 16.42 -10.12 -17.24
CA SER A 55 14.97 -9.95 -17.18
C SER A 55 14.38 -10.19 -15.77
N GLU A 56 15.01 -11.06 -14.96
CA GLU A 56 14.62 -11.27 -13.56
C GLU A 56 15.05 -10.08 -12.70
N ILE A 57 16.30 -9.62 -12.87
CA ILE A 57 16.84 -8.45 -12.16
C ILE A 57 15.96 -7.23 -12.42
N GLU A 58 15.60 -6.98 -13.68
CA GLU A 58 14.73 -5.88 -14.07
C GLU A 58 13.36 -5.98 -13.37
N GLN A 59 12.70 -7.14 -13.46
CA GLN A 59 11.37 -7.33 -12.88
C GLN A 59 11.35 -7.24 -11.36
N ILE A 60 12.35 -7.78 -10.68
CA ILE A 60 12.45 -7.76 -9.22
C ILE A 60 12.75 -6.35 -8.72
N SER A 61 13.71 -5.65 -9.34
CA SER A 61 14.02 -4.26 -8.96
C SER A 61 12.90 -3.28 -9.32
N TYR A 62 12.12 -3.56 -10.36
CA TYR A 62 10.88 -2.84 -10.67
C TYR A 62 9.84 -3.01 -9.56
N ALA A 63 9.67 -4.24 -9.07
CA ALA A 63 8.74 -4.52 -7.98
C ALA A 63 9.16 -3.84 -6.66
N GLN A 64 10.47 -3.79 -6.38
CA GLN A 64 11.01 -3.05 -5.23
C GLN A 64 10.74 -1.54 -5.36
N CYS A 65 10.90 -0.95 -6.54
CA CYS A 65 10.56 0.46 -6.76
C CYS A 65 9.07 0.72 -6.50
N ALA A 66 8.18 -0.13 -7.00
CA ALA A 66 6.74 0.00 -6.76
C ALA A 66 6.40 -0.02 -5.26
N LEU A 67 7.01 -0.92 -4.48
CA LEU A 67 6.85 -0.98 -3.02
C LEU A 67 7.37 0.27 -2.31
N LEU A 68 8.61 0.68 -2.62
CA LEU A 68 9.26 1.82 -1.97
C LEU A 68 8.54 3.13 -2.30
N ASP A 69 8.13 3.33 -3.55
CA ASP A 69 7.34 4.48 -3.98
C ASP A 69 5.99 4.53 -3.26
N GLU A 70 5.28 3.40 -3.17
CA GLU A 70 4.01 3.34 -2.45
C GLU A 70 4.21 3.67 -0.96
N ALA A 71 5.22 3.09 -0.30
CA ALA A 71 5.51 3.33 1.10
C ALA A 71 5.90 4.80 1.36
N ALA A 72 6.79 5.37 0.54
CA ALA A 72 7.22 6.75 0.65
C ALA A 72 6.06 7.72 0.45
N LEU A 73 5.29 7.59 -0.63
CA LEU A 73 4.16 8.48 -0.92
C LEU A 73 3.02 8.33 0.09
N LYS A 74 2.91 7.17 0.75
CA LYS A 74 1.94 6.96 1.83
C LYS A 74 2.35 7.64 3.13
N PHE A 75 3.60 7.45 3.55
CA PHE A 75 4.04 7.81 4.90
C PHE A 75 4.80 9.14 5.00
N LEU A 76 5.59 9.52 3.99
CA LEU A 76 6.31 10.79 4.00
C LEU A 76 5.38 11.99 3.89
N LYS A 77 5.87 13.14 4.41
CA LYS A 77 5.21 14.44 4.42
C LYS A 77 6.24 15.55 4.15
N GLY A 78 5.76 16.71 3.70
CA GLY A 78 6.60 17.90 3.47
C GLY A 78 7.69 17.66 2.43
N ALA A 79 8.85 18.31 2.61
CA ALA A 79 9.92 18.35 1.62
C ALA A 79 10.40 16.96 1.16
N ASP A 80 10.47 15.97 2.05
CA ASP A 80 10.88 14.60 1.67
C ASP A 80 9.88 13.93 0.74
N ARG A 81 8.59 14.21 0.93
CA ARG A 81 7.54 13.74 0.02
C ARG A 81 7.58 14.51 -1.30
N ASP A 82 7.81 15.82 -1.27
CA ASP A 82 7.84 16.66 -2.46
C ASP A 82 8.94 16.22 -3.43
N VAL A 83 10.14 15.90 -2.92
CA VAL A 83 11.23 15.31 -3.71
C VAL A 83 10.79 14.02 -4.38
N TRP A 84 10.09 13.16 -3.63
CA TRP A 84 9.62 11.88 -4.14
C TRP A 84 8.52 12.01 -5.18
N GLU A 85 7.63 13.00 -5.05
CA GLU A 85 6.57 13.27 -6.03
C GLU A 85 7.12 13.80 -7.36
N MET A 86 8.25 14.51 -7.33
CA MET A 86 8.91 15.01 -8.55
C MET A 86 9.53 13.88 -9.38
N GLU A 87 10.26 12.96 -8.73
CA GLU A 87 10.93 11.85 -9.40
C GLU A 87 10.86 10.57 -8.57
N PRO A 88 9.73 9.84 -8.56
CA PRO A 88 9.63 8.52 -7.93
C PRO A 88 10.71 7.56 -8.45
N LEU A 89 11.07 6.54 -7.67
CA LEU A 89 12.12 5.58 -8.05
C LEU A 89 11.77 4.82 -9.34
N GLN A 90 10.48 4.51 -9.55
CA GLN A 90 10.02 3.95 -10.83
C GLN A 90 10.30 4.85 -12.04
N VAL A 91 10.26 6.18 -11.87
CA VAL A 91 10.59 7.14 -12.92
C VAL A 91 12.10 7.16 -13.11
N HIS A 92 12.84 7.29 -12.00
CA HIS A 92 14.30 7.34 -12.01
C HIS A 92 14.92 6.13 -12.73
N PHE A 93 14.48 4.92 -12.38
CA PHE A 93 15.08 3.68 -12.89
C PHE A 93 14.44 3.12 -14.15
N PHE A 94 13.14 3.37 -14.38
CA PHE A 94 12.37 2.70 -15.44
C PHE A 94 11.57 3.66 -16.32
N GLN A 95 11.66 4.98 -16.09
CA GLN A 95 11.00 6.00 -16.90
C GLN A 95 9.49 5.77 -17.04
N THR A 96 8.85 5.30 -15.96
CA THR A 96 7.42 5.02 -15.91
C THR A 96 6.77 5.58 -14.65
N TYR A 97 5.46 5.78 -14.69
CA TYR A 97 4.64 6.29 -13.59
C TYR A 97 3.57 5.28 -13.10
N ASN A 98 3.49 4.09 -13.70
CA ASN A 98 2.44 3.10 -13.44
C ASN A 98 2.94 1.78 -12.82
N ALA A 99 4.05 1.82 -12.07
CA ALA A 99 4.68 0.62 -11.55
C ALA A 99 3.78 -0.23 -10.65
N GLY A 100 2.90 0.40 -9.87
CA GLY A 100 1.90 -0.32 -9.08
C GLY A 100 0.97 -1.18 -9.93
N ASP A 101 0.36 -0.60 -10.97
CA ASP A 101 -0.57 -1.33 -11.84
C ASP A 101 0.12 -2.41 -12.68
N VAL A 102 1.32 -2.11 -13.18
CA VAL A 102 2.13 -3.07 -13.93
C VAL A 102 2.54 -4.23 -13.05
N LEU A 103 2.94 -3.98 -11.80
CA LEU A 103 3.27 -5.05 -10.85
C LEU A 103 2.05 -5.92 -10.54
N CYS A 104 0.87 -5.33 -10.31
CA CYS A 104 -0.36 -6.10 -10.13
C CYS A 104 -0.66 -6.99 -11.35
N ASN A 105 -0.50 -6.48 -12.58
CA ASN A 105 -0.66 -7.31 -13.80
C ASN A 105 0.33 -8.47 -13.82
N ARG A 106 1.61 -8.22 -13.52
CA ARG A 106 2.66 -9.24 -13.49
C ARG A 106 2.39 -10.31 -12.42
N ILE A 107 1.89 -9.93 -11.25
CA ILE A 107 1.47 -10.85 -10.18
C ILE A 107 0.36 -11.78 -10.69
N GLU A 108 -0.66 -11.22 -11.32
CA GLU A 108 -1.79 -11.99 -11.84
C GLU A 108 -1.38 -12.93 -12.98
N GLU A 109 -0.58 -12.43 -13.93
CA GLU A 109 -0.07 -13.20 -15.06
C GLU A 109 0.80 -14.37 -14.58
N LEU A 110 1.75 -14.11 -13.68
CA LEU A 110 2.59 -15.14 -13.10
C LEU A 110 1.76 -16.17 -12.33
N SER A 111 0.76 -15.71 -11.58
CA SER A 111 -0.13 -16.59 -10.79
C SER A 111 -1.00 -17.52 -11.64
N LYS A 112 -1.28 -17.14 -12.89
CA LYS A 112 -2.07 -17.90 -13.85
C LYS A 112 -1.20 -18.75 -14.80
N SER A 113 0.12 -18.59 -14.76
CA SER A 113 1.05 -19.27 -15.66
C SER A 113 1.10 -20.79 -15.39
N PRO A 114 1.09 -21.65 -16.43
CA PRO A 114 1.24 -23.09 -16.26
C PRO A 114 2.65 -23.51 -15.80
N SER A 115 3.64 -22.65 -16.03
CA SER A 115 5.04 -22.87 -15.65
C SER A 115 5.65 -21.56 -15.14
N PRO A 116 5.28 -21.12 -13.92
CA PRO A 116 5.74 -19.86 -13.37
C PRO A 116 7.22 -19.92 -12.99
N ASN A 117 7.92 -18.80 -13.15
CA ASN A 117 9.28 -18.66 -12.66
C ASN A 117 9.26 -18.59 -11.11
N PRO A 118 9.87 -19.56 -10.40
CA PRO A 118 9.84 -19.61 -8.94
C PRO A 118 10.55 -18.42 -8.27
N ARG A 119 11.60 -17.86 -8.91
CA ARG A 119 12.32 -16.69 -8.41
C ARG A 119 11.44 -15.45 -8.43
N LEU A 120 10.74 -15.22 -9.55
CA LEU A 120 9.77 -14.12 -9.63
C LEU A 120 8.60 -14.31 -8.66
N ALA A 121 8.16 -15.55 -8.44
CA ALA A 121 7.11 -15.85 -7.48
C ALA A 121 7.56 -15.52 -6.04
N GLU A 122 8.79 -15.88 -5.65
CA GLU A 122 9.38 -15.51 -4.35
C GLU A 122 9.48 -13.98 -4.20
N ALA A 123 9.97 -13.28 -5.23
CA ALA A 123 10.11 -11.83 -5.21
C ALA A 123 8.76 -11.14 -5.03
N TYR A 124 7.78 -11.46 -5.86
CA TYR A 124 6.46 -10.82 -5.81
C TYR A 124 5.72 -11.14 -4.52
N LEU A 125 5.79 -12.38 -4.04
CA LEU A 125 5.23 -12.74 -2.73
C LEU A 125 5.91 -11.96 -1.60
N SER A 126 7.23 -11.81 -1.64
CA SER A 126 7.98 -11.01 -0.65
C SER A 126 7.52 -9.56 -0.67
N ILE A 127 7.44 -8.94 -1.84
CA ILE A 127 6.97 -7.56 -2.01
C ILE A 127 5.53 -7.37 -1.48
N MET A 128 4.62 -8.30 -1.77
CA MET A 128 3.25 -8.27 -1.23
C MET A 128 3.21 -8.42 0.30
N ASN A 129 4.10 -9.23 0.87
CA ASN A 129 4.20 -9.43 2.33
C ASN A 129 4.85 -8.24 3.03
N LEU A 130 5.71 -7.50 2.34
CA LEU A 130 6.24 -6.21 2.80
C LEU A 130 5.22 -5.06 2.73
N GLY A 131 3.99 -5.34 2.26
CA GLY A 131 2.88 -4.41 2.38
C GLY A 131 2.55 -3.62 1.12
N PHE A 132 3.13 -3.97 -0.03
CA PHE A 132 2.67 -3.48 -1.32
C PHE A 132 1.18 -3.84 -1.51
N ARG A 133 0.36 -2.84 -1.86
CA ARG A 133 -1.07 -3.05 -2.15
C ARG A 133 -1.42 -2.78 -3.60
N GLY A 134 -0.82 -1.77 -4.23
CA GLY A 134 -1.25 -1.29 -5.54
C GLY A 134 -2.77 -1.08 -5.57
N ARG A 135 -3.42 -1.55 -6.65
CA ARG A 135 -4.88 -1.49 -6.79
C ARG A 135 -5.66 -2.45 -5.87
N TYR A 136 -4.99 -3.41 -5.23
CA TYR A 136 -5.67 -4.37 -4.34
C TYR A 136 -6.15 -3.74 -3.02
N VAL A 137 -5.83 -2.48 -2.75
CA VAL A 137 -6.45 -1.72 -1.64
C VAL A 137 -7.99 -1.71 -1.72
N LEU A 138 -8.54 -1.94 -2.91
CA LEU A 138 -9.98 -2.03 -3.17
C LEU A 138 -10.57 -3.42 -2.88
N ASP A 139 -9.74 -4.46 -2.93
CA ASP A 139 -10.12 -5.86 -2.72
C ASP A 139 -8.96 -6.66 -2.10
N GLU A 140 -8.90 -6.68 -0.77
CA GLU A 140 -7.87 -7.44 -0.04
C GLU A 140 -8.03 -8.96 -0.21
N ALA A 141 -9.25 -9.47 -0.47
CA ALA A 141 -9.46 -10.89 -0.69
C ALA A 141 -8.84 -11.35 -2.02
N GLU A 142 -8.84 -10.47 -3.02
CA GLU A 142 -8.08 -10.69 -4.25
C GLU A 142 -6.57 -10.75 -3.98
N ALA A 143 -6.02 -9.83 -3.18
CA ALA A 143 -4.60 -9.87 -2.82
C ALA A 143 -4.22 -11.17 -2.11
N ASP A 144 -5.03 -11.62 -1.14
CA ASP A 144 -4.78 -12.87 -0.40
C ASP A 144 -4.80 -14.08 -1.33
N ARG A 145 -5.74 -14.12 -2.27
CA ARG A 145 -5.77 -15.17 -3.30
C ARG A 145 -4.48 -15.22 -4.11
N TRP A 146 -3.93 -14.08 -4.51
CA TRP A 146 -2.68 -14.05 -5.27
C TRP A 146 -1.47 -14.45 -4.41
N ARG A 147 -1.41 -14.04 -3.14
CA ARG A 147 -0.39 -14.52 -2.20
C ARG A 147 -0.40 -16.05 -2.09
N GLU A 148 -1.59 -16.65 -1.95
CA GLU A 148 -1.74 -18.10 -1.86
C GLU A 148 -1.33 -18.82 -3.16
N GLN A 149 -1.61 -18.26 -4.34
CA GLN A 149 -1.15 -18.87 -5.60
C GLN A 149 0.36 -18.78 -5.75
N LEU A 150 0.95 -17.60 -5.52
CA LEU A 150 2.40 -17.41 -5.60
C LEU A 150 3.14 -18.33 -4.63
N ALA A 151 2.63 -18.51 -3.41
CA ALA A 151 3.23 -19.40 -2.41
C ALA A 151 3.32 -20.87 -2.85
N LYS A 152 2.47 -21.33 -3.78
CA LYS A 152 2.56 -22.69 -4.34
C LYS A 152 3.75 -22.87 -5.28
N PHE A 153 4.25 -21.78 -5.84
CA PHE A 153 5.35 -21.78 -6.80
C PHE A 153 6.70 -21.52 -6.15
N VAL A 154 6.74 -21.20 -4.85
CA VAL A 154 7.97 -21.00 -4.09
C VAL A 154 8.41 -22.34 -3.49
N PRO A 155 9.59 -22.88 -3.87
CA PRO A 155 10.15 -24.09 -3.29
C PRO A 155 10.17 -24.09 -1.75
N VAL A 156 9.87 -25.23 -1.14
CA VAL A 156 9.80 -25.40 0.32
C VAL A 156 11.15 -25.09 1.00
N GLU A 157 12.27 -25.42 0.35
CA GLU A 157 13.62 -25.10 0.82
C GLU A 157 13.91 -23.59 0.80
N LEU A 158 13.26 -22.84 -0.10
CA LEU A 158 13.30 -21.39 -0.11
C LEU A 158 12.30 -20.77 0.88
N SER A 159 11.56 -21.56 1.66
CA SER A 159 10.48 -21.13 2.56
C SER A 159 10.74 -21.36 4.06
N VAL A 160 11.97 -21.74 4.43
CA VAL A 160 12.32 -22.38 5.72
C VAL A 160 12.05 -21.55 7.00
N ASP A 161 11.63 -20.29 6.95
CA ASP A 161 11.06 -19.62 8.13
C ASP A 161 9.66 -19.07 7.83
N LYS A 162 8.65 -19.94 7.98
CA LYS A 162 7.28 -19.48 8.22
C LYS A 162 7.17 -19.10 9.69
N THR A 163 6.92 -17.83 10.00
CA THR A 163 6.38 -17.47 11.32
C THR A 163 4.99 -18.09 11.49
N SER A 164 4.52 -18.29 12.73
CA SER A 164 3.31 -19.10 13.01
C SER A 164 2.00 -18.55 12.40
N ASP A 165 2.03 -17.33 11.87
CA ASP A 165 0.97 -16.60 11.18
C ASP A 165 0.99 -16.76 9.65
N GLY A 166 1.97 -17.48 9.08
CA GLY A 166 2.05 -17.78 7.65
C GLY A 166 2.61 -16.66 6.78
N TYR A 167 3.06 -15.55 7.37
CA TYR A 167 3.72 -14.45 6.66
C TYR A 167 5.25 -14.59 6.73
N PHE A 168 5.96 -14.12 5.70
CA PHE A 168 7.42 -14.19 5.64
C PHE A 168 8.12 -12.95 6.24
N PHE A 169 7.36 -11.85 6.43
CA PHE A 169 7.80 -10.63 7.11
C PHE A 169 6.64 -10.13 7.99
N PHE A 170 6.88 -9.95 9.29
CA PHE A 170 5.93 -9.28 10.18
C PHE A 170 6.18 -7.77 10.14
N ILE A 171 5.40 -7.06 9.34
CA ILE A 171 5.25 -5.61 9.51
C ILE A 171 4.04 -5.39 10.41
N ASP A 172 4.23 -4.77 11.58
CA ASP A 172 3.14 -4.40 12.48
C ASP A 172 2.18 -3.49 11.71
N LYS A 173 1.07 -4.08 11.27
CA LYS A 173 -0.02 -3.38 10.59
C LYS A 173 -0.77 -2.55 11.62
N LYS A 174 -0.16 -1.46 12.12
CA LYS A 174 -0.94 -0.30 12.57
C LYS A 174 -1.49 0.44 11.35
N GLY A 175 -2.22 -0.29 10.51
CA GLY A 175 -3.18 0.34 9.63
C GLY A 175 -4.14 1.10 10.55
N THR A 176 -4.34 2.39 10.28
CA THR A 176 -5.53 3.03 10.81
C THR A 176 -6.71 2.11 10.50
N PRO A 177 -7.50 1.71 11.51
CA PRO A 177 -8.68 0.93 11.25
C PRO A 177 -9.70 1.92 10.71
N ILE A 178 -9.56 2.33 9.45
CA ILE A 178 -10.71 2.81 8.69
C ILE A 178 -11.48 1.54 8.35
N LYS A 179 -12.14 1.02 9.39
CA LYS A 179 -13.27 0.13 9.25
C LYS A 179 -14.19 0.83 8.27
N ASN A 180 -14.48 0.19 7.15
CA ASN A 180 -15.56 0.59 6.23
C ASN A 180 -16.90 0.50 6.97
N SER A 181 -17.12 1.44 7.88
CA SER A 181 -18.36 1.67 8.59
C SER A 181 -18.81 3.03 8.12
N ILE A 182 -19.42 3.06 6.94
CA ILE A 182 -20.60 3.87 6.59
C ILE A 182 -20.98 3.42 5.17
N ARG A 183 -21.71 2.30 5.09
CA ARG A 183 -22.68 2.14 4.01
C ARG A 183 -23.93 2.87 4.49
N VAL A 184 -23.99 4.18 4.27
CA VAL A 184 -25.23 4.94 4.45
C VAL A 184 -26.22 4.45 3.41
N ASN A 185 -27.15 3.60 3.85
CA ASN A 185 -28.29 3.21 3.05
C ASN A 185 -29.11 4.50 2.77
N PRO A 186 -29.33 4.89 1.50
CA PRO A 186 -29.89 6.20 1.14
C PRO A 186 -31.21 6.52 1.84
N THR A 187 -31.98 5.51 2.25
CA THR A 187 -33.22 5.67 3.02
C THR A 187 -33.05 6.42 4.34
N TRP A 188 -31.97 6.18 5.08
CA TRP A 188 -31.73 6.86 6.38
C TRP A 188 -31.37 8.34 6.20
N VAL A 189 -30.74 8.70 5.08
CA VAL A 189 -30.45 10.10 4.75
C VAL A 189 -31.76 10.85 4.46
N PHE A 190 -32.66 10.26 3.67
CA PHE A 190 -33.98 10.86 3.40
C PHE A 190 -34.84 11.00 4.66
N ILE A 191 -34.83 10.00 5.56
CA ILE A 191 -35.54 10.09 6.85
C ILE A 191 -34.97 11.21 7.71
N GLY A 192 -33.64 11.31 7.82
CA GLY A 192 -32.96 12.37 8.58
C GLY A 192 -33.26 13.77 8.04
N CYS A 193 -33.17 13.97 6.72
CA CYS A 193 -33.50 15.25 6.09
C CYS A 193 -34.96 15.65 6.30
N THR A 194 -35.89 14.69 6.22
CA THR A 194 -37.32 14.93 6.44
C THR A 194 -37.58 15.35 7.89
N PHE A 195 -36.98 14.64 8.86
CA PHE A 195 -37.12 14.97 10.28
C PHE A 195 -36.55 16.37 10.59
N PHE A 196 -35.37 16.68 10.07
CA PHE A 196 -34.74 17.99 10.26
C PHE A 196 -35.60 19.12 9.68
N ALA A 197 -36.16 18.94 8.48
CA ALA A 197 -37.06 19.92 7.88
C ALA A 197 -38.33 20.17 8.72
N VAL A 198 -38.91 19.11 9.30
CA VAL A 198 -40.07 19.24 10.20
C VAL A 198 -39.71 19.98 11.48
N CYS A 199 -38.56 19.69 12.09
CA CYS A 199 -38.10 20.40 13.28
C CYS A 199 -37.89 21.90 13.01
N VAL A 200 -37.25 22.25 11.89
CA VAL A 200 -37.06 23.65 11.48
C VAL A 200 -38.41 24.35 11.27
N TYR A 201 -39.34 23.69 10.59
CA TYR A 201 -40.69 24.21 10.37
C TYR A 201 -41.41 24.51 11.69
N LEU A 202 -41.38 23.58 12.65
CA LEU A 202 -42.03 23.75 13.95
C LEU A 202 -41.41 24.88 14.79
N ILE A 203 -40.08 24.98 14.80
CA ILE A 203 -39.37 26.08 15.49
C ILE A 203 -39.75 27.42 14.88
N PHE A 204 -39.77 27.51 13.56
CA PHE A 204 -40.14 28.72 12.85
C PHE A 204 -41.59 29.12 13.13
N ASN A 205 -42.51 28.15 13.12
CA ASN A 205 -43.91 28.39 13.43
C ASN A 205 -44.12 28.88 14.86
N TYR A 206 -43.44 28.26 15.84
CA TYR A 206 -43.46 28.72 17.23
C TYR A 206 -42.93 30.16 17.38
N TYR A 207 -41.88 30.52 16.62
CA TYR A 207 -41.34 31.86 16.63
C TYR A 207 -42.33 32.88 16.04
N LEU A 208 -42.99 32.54 14.94
CA LEU A 208 -44.02 33.36 14.31
C LEU A 208 -45.23 33.59 15.23
N ASP A 209 -45.71 32.56 15.93
CA ASP A 209 -46.83 32.66 16.85
C ASP A 209 -46.52 33.59 18.03
N ASN A 210 -45.32 33.48 18.60
CA ASN A 210 -44.86 34.37 19.66
C ASN A 210 -44.71 35.83 19.17
N LEU A 211 -44.23 36.02 17.94
CA LEU A 211 -44.12 37.35 17.33
C LEU A 211 -45.51 37.98 17.12
N ALA A 212 -46.47 37.21 16.61
CA ALA A 212 -47.84 37.64 16.38
C ALA A 212 -48.54 38.05 17.70
N GLN A 213 -48.38 37.28 18.78
CA GLN A 213 -48.92 37.63 20.09
C GLN A 213 -48.31 38.92 20.64
N SER A 214 -47.00 39.13 20.47
CA SER A 214 -46.32 40.35 20.94
C SER A 214 -46.78 41.63 20.22
N LEU A 215 -47.25 41.51 18.98
CA LEU A 215 -47.80 42.62 18.20
C LEU A 215 -49.25 42.94 18.57
N GLN A 216 -50.06 41.93 18.91
CA GLN A 216 -51.44 42.15 19.38
C GLN A 216 -51.51 42.75 20.79
N ILE A 217 -50.51 42.50 21.64
CA ILE A 217 -50.44 43.10 23.00
C ILE A 217 -50.03 44.59 22.95
N LYS A 218 -49.44 45.05 21.84
CA LYS A 218 -48.98 46.44 21.64
C LYS A 218 -49.94 47.32 20.83
N ALA A 219 -51.00 46.76 20.26
CA ALA A 219 -52.06 47.48 19.53
C ALA A 219 -53.27 47.72 20.44
#